data_AF-A0A519JWJ2-F1
#
_entry.id   AF-A0A519JWJ2-F1
#
_cell.length_a   1.000
_cell.length_b   1.000
_cell.length_c   1.000
_cell.angle_alpha   90.00
_cell.angle_beta   90.00
_cell.angle_gamma   90.00
#
_symmetry.space_group_name_H-M   'P 1'
#
loop_
_entity.id
_entity.type
_entity.pdbx_description
1 polymer ?
#
loop_
_entity_poly.entity_id
_entity_poly.type
_entity_poly.pdbx_seq_one_letter_code
_entity_poly.pdbx_strand_id
1 'polypeptide(L)'
;LGLIIVDEEHEQLFKQQDPAPRYHARDAAVVLAKMHDAKVLLGSATPSIESYHNAQVGKYGLTELSERFGNVMMPDIELVDLKDKYFRKQMSGHFSDTLIEYIGQALSLGEQVILFQNRRGYSPMLECMTCGHVPQCQQCDVSLTYHKFKGQLRCHYCGYAMAKPTHCHQCSSVDLTTKGFGTEQIQMELNQLFPTHKIGRMDQDTTKGKFGFEKIIDSFKNREIDILVGTQMLAKGLDFDNVSLVGIMNADNMLYHPDFRAFERSYQMMAQVSGRSGRSAKRGKVIIQTYNPMHNTIQQVTRNDYEGMFNEQLYDRRIYKYPPFFKLIRLTVKNRDFEKLKESSQWLYNVLTQYLEMPVLGPEEPAVSRIRNEYIRTIMVKIPPQTPLEGTKKTVRKILDSFESVSQYRSVKITVNVDFY
;
A
#
# COMPACT_ATOMS: atom_id res chain seq x y z
N LEU A 1 13.97 -31.05 -5.72
CA LEU A 1 13.96 -29.56 -5.78
C LEU A 1 15.37 -29.10 -5.44
N GLY A 2 16.05 -28.33 -6.31
CA GLY A 2 17.45 -27.93 -6.09
C GLY A 2 17.66 -26.42 -5.83
N LEU A 3 16.78 -25.57 -6.35
CA LEU A 3 16.82 -24.13 -6.21
C LEU A 3 15.40 -23.56 -6.21
N ILE A 4 15.15 -22.55 -5.38
CA ILE A 4 13.94 -21.71 -5.44
C ILE A 4 14.39 -20.27 -5.67
N ILE A 5 13.78 -19.58 -6.62
CA ILE A 5 14.03 -18.17 -6.91
C ILE A 5 12.76 -17.40 -6.58
N VAL A 6 12.89 -16.37 -5.74
CA VAL A 6 11.82 -15.43 -5.42
C VAL A 6 12.25 -14.07 -5.95
N ASP A 7 11.68 -13.67 -7.08
CA ASP A 7 11.89 -12.34 -7.65
C ASP A 7 11.00 -11.30 -6.96
N GLU A 8 11.48 -10.07 -6.90
CA GLU A 8 10.85 -8.95 -6.18
C GLU A 8 10.42 -9.31 -4.74
N GLU A 9 11.33 -9.92 -3.97
CA GLU A 9 11.01 -10.54 -2.67
C GLU A 9 10.32 -9.63 -1.63
N HIS A 10 10.48 -8.31 -1.75
CA HIS A 10 9.86 -7.30 -0.90
C HIS A 10 8.35 -7.13 -1.15
N GLU A 11 7.81 -7.75 -2.20
CA GLU A 11 6.41 -7.60 -2.60
C GLU A 11 5.41 -8.13 -1.56
N GLN A 12 4.46 -7.27 -1.19
CA GLN A 12 3.44 -7.58 -0.18
C GLN A 12 2.49 -8.70 -0.60
N LEU A 13 2.36 -8.95 -1.92
CA LEU A 13 1.49 -10.02 -2.43
C LEU A 13 1.96 -11.41 -2.01
N PHE A 14 3.22 -11.57 -1.59
CA PHE A 14 3.68 -12.81 -1.00
C PHE A 14 3.02 -13.12 0.36
N LYS A 15 2.43 -12.12 1.04
CA LYS A 15 1.65 -12.33 2.26
C LYS A 15 0.19 -12.60 1.90
N GLN A 16 -0.26 -13.83 2.13
CA GLN A 16 -1.67 -14.17 2.00
C GLN A 16 -2.48 -13.48 3.12
N GLN A 17 -3.53 -12.74 2.73
CA GLN A 17 -4.40 -12.04 3.68
C GLN A 17 -5.59 -12.91 4.11
N ASP A 18 -6.33 -13.46 3.14
CA ASP A 18 -7.43 -14.40 3.37
C ASP A 18 -7.56 -15.36 2.18
N PRO A 19 -8.08 -16.59 2.38
CA PRO A 19 -8.42 -17.19 3.67
C PRO A 19 -7.17 -17.59 4.47
N ALA A 20 -7.37 -18.20 5.66
CA ALA A 20 -6.29 -18.91 6.35
C ALA A 20 -5.61 -19.92 5.39
N PRO A 21 -4.29 -20.17 5.50
CA PRO A 21 -3.45 -20.00 6.69
C PRO A 21 -2.62 -18.70 6.78
N ARG A 22 -2.86 -17.69 5.91
CA ARG A 22 -2.18 -16.38 5.96
C ARG A 22 -0.65 -16.44 6.02
N TYR A 23 -0.07 -17.39 5.30
CA TYR A 23 1.37 -17.58 5.29
C TYR A 23 2.06 -16.50 4.44
N HIS A 24 3.37 -16.32 4.66
CA HIS A 24 4.22 -15.50 3.79
C HIS A 24 5.00 -16.42 2.86
N ALA A 25 4.77 -16.31 1.56
CA ALA A 25 5.33 -17.22 0.55
C ALA A 25 6.86 -17.17 0.48
N ARG A 26 7.48 -15.99 0.61
CA ARG A 26 8.94 -15.85 0.75
C ARG A 26 9.49 -16.69 1.92
N ASP A 27 8.92 -16.53 3.11
CA ASP A 27 9.39 -17.26 4.29
C ASP A 27 9.13 -18.77 4.14
N ALA A 28 7.99 -19.15 3.54
CA ALA A 28 7.69 -20.54 3.21
C ALA A 28 8.69 -21.13 2.19
N ALA A 29 9.16 -20.35 1.21
CA ALA A 29 10.20 -20.77 0.27
C ALA A 29 11.52 -21.09 0.98
N VAL A 30 11.93 -20.25 1.95
CA VAL A 30 13.13 -20.51 2.77
C VAL A 30 12.98 -21.81 3.57
N VAL A 31 11.82 -22.03 4.19
CA VAL A 31 11.53 -23.26 4.95
C VAL A 31 11.49 -24.49 4.04
N LEU A 32 10.82 -24.41 2.89
CA LEU A 32 10.69 -25.50 1.92
C LEU A 32 12.05 -25.89 1.36
N ALA A 33 12.88 -24.91 0.99
CA ALA A 33 14.22 -25.18 0.51
C ALA A 33 15.07 -25.90 1.56
N LYS A 34 14.99 -25.47 2.84
CA LYS A 34 15.65 -26.17 3.93
C LYS A 34 15.19 -27.62 4.09
N MET A 35 13.89 -27.90 3.91
CA MET A 35 13.35 -29.27 3.98
C MET A 35 13.85 -30.17 2.83
N HIS A 36 14.22 -29.57 1.69
CA HIS A 36 14.71 -30.28 0.51
C HIS A 36 16.24 -30.18 0.30
N ASP A 37 16.97 -29.60 1.26
CA ASP A 37 18.39 -29.25 1.12
C ASP A 37 18.70 -28.44 -0.17
N ALA A 38 17.75 -27.60 -0.58
CA ALA A 38 17.83 -26.74 -1.76
C ALA A 38 18.36 -25.35 -1.40
N LYS A 39 18.80 -24.60 -2.40
CA LYS A 39 19.17 -23.18 -2.25
C LYS A 39 17.96 -22.26 -2.49
N VAL A 40 18.02 -21.05 -1.94
CA VAL A 40 17.06 -19.98 -2.21
C VAL A 40 17.80 -18.74 -2.66
N LEU A 41 17.33 -18.15 -3.76
CA LEU A 41 17.75 -16.82 -4.21
C LEU A 41 16.57 -15.86 -4.04
N LEU A 42 16.77 -14.82 -3.24
CA LEU A 42 15.82 -13.72 -3.06
C LEU A 42 16.34 -12.52 -3.87
N GLY A 43 15.66 -12.18 -4.97
CA GLY A 43 16.03 -11.08 -5.84
C GLY A 43 15.23 -9.82 -5.51
N SER A 44 15.91 -8.68 -5.40
CA SER A 44 15.25 -7.38 -5.37
C SER A 44 16.21 -6.20 -5.58
N ALA A 45 15.72 -5.15 -6.25
CA ALA A 45 16.39 -3.85 -6.29
C ALA A 45 16.20 -3.02 -5.01
N THR A 46 15.14 -3.30 -4.23
CA THR A 46 14.79 -2.61 -2.99
C THR A 46 14.35 -3.63 -1.94
N PRO A 47 15.29 -4.42 -1.39
CA PRO A 47 14.96 -5.56 -0.54
C PRO A 47 14.12 -5.14 0.67
N SER A 48 13.36 -6.09 1.22
CA SER A 48 12.65 -5.91 2.48
C SER A 48 13.68 -5.72 3.59
N ILE A 49 13.34 -4.86 4.57
CA ILE A 49 14.24 -4.59 5.70
C ILE A 49 14.59 -5.90 6.44
N GLU A 50 13.67 -6.86 6.49
CA GLU A 50 13.94 -8.17 7.09
C GLU A 50 15.00 -8.97 6.33
N SER A 51 14.88 -9.04 4.99
CA SER A 51 15.79 -9.79 4.14
C SER A 51 17.18 -9.16 4.14
N TYR A 52 17.27 -7.83 3.98
CA TYR A 52 18.53 -7.10 4.02
C TYR A 52 19.19 -7.18 5.41
N HIS A 53 18.42 -7.04 6.50
CA HIS A 53 18.95 -7.25 7.86
C HIS A 53 19.49 -8.68 8.06
N ASN A 54 18.77 -9.70 7.60
CA ASN A 54 19.25 -11.09 7.69
C ASN A 54 20.56 -11.30 6.92
N ALA A 55 20.75 -10.62 5.78
CA ALA A 55 22.00 -10.64 5.04
C ALA A 55 23.13 -9.93 5.81
N GLN A 56 22.86 -8.73 6.35
CA GLN A 56 23.81 -7.95 7.15
C GLN A 56 24.30 -8.68 8.41
N VAL A 57 23.46 -9.48 9.06
CA VAL A 57 23.86 -10.29 10.22
C VAL A 57 24.40 -11.69 9.86
N GLY A 58 24.64 -11.96 8.57
CA GLY A 58 25.24 -13.20 8.08
C GLY A 58 24.31 -14.42 8.07
N LYS A 59 23.00 -14.25 8.28
CA LYS A 59 22.02 -15.35 8.12
C LYS A 59 21.80 -15.67 6.65
N TYR A 60 21.81 -14.67 5.79
CA TYR A 60 21.77 -14.82 4.32
C TYR A 60 23.09 -14.37 3.72
N GLY A 61 23.44 -14.88 2.54
CA GLY A 61 24.49 -14.28 1.73
C GLY A 61 23.97 -13.02 1.04
N LEU A 62 24.79 -11.97 0.97
CA LEU A 62 24.51 -10.76 0.20
C LEU A 62 25.33 -10.77 -1.08
N THR A 63 24.70 -10.48 -2.21
CA THR A 63 25.39 -10.26 -3.49
C THR A 63 24.75 -9.07 -4.15
N GLU A 64 25.56 -8.05 -4.44
CA GLU A 64 25.12 -6.78 -4.98
C GLU A 64 25.56 -6.64 -6.44
N LEU A 65 24.67 -6.13 -7.26
CA LEU A 65 24.95 -5.78 -8.66
C LEU A 65 24.88 -4.25 -8.74
N SER A 66 26.05 -3.60 -8.70
CA SER A 66 26.17 -2.13 -8.69
C SER A 66 26.06 -1.50 -10.08
N GLU A 67 26.21 -2.29 -11.14
CA GLU A 67 26.17 -1.82 -12.52
C GLU A 67 24.82 -2.12 -13.16
N ARG A 68 24.22 -1.12 -13.82
CA ARG A 68 23.03 -1.33 -14.64
C ARG A 68 23.41 -1.91 -16.00
N PHE A 69 22.61 -2.85 -16.46
CA PHE A 69 22.70 -3.36 -17.82
C PHE A 69 22.65 -2.20 -18.84
N GLY A 70 23.60 -2.17 -19.78
CA GLY A 70 23.67 -1.13 -20.81
C GLY A 70 24.24 0.22 -20.37
N ASN A 71 24.79 0.34 -19.16
CA ASN A 71 25.42 1.56 -18.63
C ASN A 71 24.50 2.81 -18.68
N VAL A 72 23.19 2.59 -18.48
CA VAL A 72 22.18 3.65 -18.57
C VAL A 72 22.15 4.47 -17.29
N MET A 73 22.17 5.79 -17.42
CA MET A 73 22.10 6.71 -16.28
C MET A 73 20.79 6.56 -15.50
N MET A 74 20.86 6.82 -14.19
CA MET A 74 19.65 6.95 -13.38
C MET A 74 18.78 8.11 -13.88
N PRO A 75 17.45 7.97 -13.80
CA PRO A 75 16.55 9.01 -14.25
C PRO A 75 16.75 10.30 -13.45
N ASP A 76 16.45 11.43 -14.08
CA ASP A 76 16.45 12.72 -13.43
C ASP A 76 15.15 12.90 -12.63
N ILE A 77 15.26 13.01 -11.30
CA ILE A 77 14.10 13.10 -10.40
C ILE A 77 13.90 14.57 -9.99
N GLU A 78 12.75 15.13 -10.35
CA GLU A 78 12.34 16.49 -9.99
C GLU A 78 11.17 16.44 -9.00
N LEU A 79 11.31 17.15 -7.87
CA LEU A 79 10.25 17.28 -6.86
C LEU A 79 9.41 18.52 -7.15
N VAL A 80 8.09 18.35 -7.15
CA VAL A 80 7.14 19.46 -7.31
C VAL A 80 6.38 19.68 -6.00
N ASP A 81 6.52 20.88 -5.45
CA ASP A 81 5.78 21.32 -4.26
C ASP A 81 4.33 21.68 -4.61
N LEU A 82 3.40 20.80 -4.28
CA LEU A 82 1.98 21.02 -4.49
C LEU A 82 1.47 22.23 -3.69
N LYS A 83 2.01 22.54 -2.50
CA LYS A 83 1.55 23.70 -1.72
C LYS A 83 1.81 25.00 -2.47
N ASP A 84 3.03 25.16 -3.00
CA ASP A 84 3.40 26.32 -3.80
C ASP A 84 2.58 26.39 -5.09
N LYS A 85 2.41 25.27 -5.81
CA LYS A 85 1.60 25.23 -7.04
C LYS A 85 0.13 25.59 -6.82
N TYR A 86 -0.49 25.10 -5.76
CA TYR A 86 -1.86 25.51 -5.41
C TYR A 86 -1.93 27.00 -5.04
N PHE A 87 -0.99 27.49 -4.22
CA PHE A 87 -0.95 28.90 -3.80
C PHE A 87 -0.82 29.85 -4.99
N ARG A 88 0.05 29.53 -5.95
CA ARG A 88 0.26 30.32 -7.17
C ARG A 88 -0.79 30.10 -8.26
N LYS A 89 -1.80 29.26 -8.01
CA LYS A 89 -2.82 28.86 -9.00
C LYS A 89 -2.22 28.23 -10.28
N GLN A 90 -1.14 27.47 -10.11
CA GLN A 90 -0.41 26.75 -11.16
C GLN A 90 -0.81 25.26 -11.23
N MET A 91 -2.05 24.96 -10.83
CA MET A 91 -2.62 23.61 -10.89
C MET A 91 -3.77 23.59 -11.89
N SER A 92 -3.79 22.59 -12.77
CA SER A 92 -4.94 22.27 -13.61
C SER A 92 -5.44 20.88 -13.21
N GLY A 93 -6.56 20.82 -12.50
CA GLY A 93 -7.01 19.58 -11.86
C GLY A 93 -5.97 19.10 -10.83
N HIS A 94 -5.45 17.89 -11.04
CA HIS A 94 -4.43 17.27 -10.18
C HIS A 94 -3.01 17.36 -10.76
N PHE A 95 -2.83 18.14 -11.82
CA PHE A 95 -1.55 18.30 -12.51
C PHE A 95 -0.97 19.68 -12.23
N SER A 96 0.27 19.71 -11.77
CA SER A 96 1.07 20.93 -11.81
C SER A 96 1.36 21.33 -13.25
N ASP A 97 1.50 22.63 -13.49
CA ASP A 97 2.06 23.19 -14.72
C ASP A 97 3.35 22.46 -15.16
N THR A 98 4.25 22.17 -14.23
CA THR A 98 5.50 21.44 -14.47
C THR A 98 5.25 20.03 -15.01
N LEU A 99 4.34 19.28 -14.39
CA LEU A 99 3.99 17.94 -14.89
C LEU A 99 3.33 18.01 -16.29
N ILE A 100 2.44 18.98 -16.52
CA ILE A 100 1.79 19.17 -17.82
C ILE A 100 2.82 19.50 -18.91
N GLU A 101 3.77 20.37 -18.61
CA GLU A 101 4.84 20.75 -19.52
C GLU A 101 5.66 19.53 -19.95
N TYR A 102 6.15 18.73 -18.99
CA TYR A 102 6.93 17.54 -19.32
C TYR A 102 6.11 16.46 -20.04
N ILE A 103 4.82 16.31 -19.72
CA ILE A 103 3.93 15.43 -20.50
C ILE A 103 3.86 15.92 -21.94
N GLY A 104 3.62 17.22 -22.17
CA GLY A 104 3.56 17.81 -23.51
C GLY A 104 4.87 17.62 -24.30
N GLN A 105 6.02 17.80 -23.64
CA GLN A 105 7.33 17.57 -24.26
C GLN A 105 7.51 16.11 -24.68
N ALA A 106 7.24 15.14 -23.79
CA ALA A 106 7.37 13.73 -24.12
C ALA A 106 6.46 13.33 -25.30
N LEU A 107 5.20 13.77 -25.27
CA LEU A 107 4.25 13.51 -26.36
C LEU A 107 4.67 14.15 -27.68
N SER A 108 5.24 15.36 -27.66
CA SER A 108 5.73 16.05 -28.86
C SER A 108 6.88 15.30 -29.56
N LEU A 109 7.62 14.47 -28.81
CA LEU A 109 8.70 13.62 -29.30
C LEU A 109 8.22 12.21 -29.70
N GLY A 110 6.92 11.92 -29.60
CA GLY A 110 6.38 10.57 -29.83
C GLY A 110 6.78 9.56 -28.74
N GLU A 111 7.16 10.06 -27.58
CA GLU A 111 7.54 9.25 -26.41
C GLU A 111 6.31 9.02 -25.52
N GLN A 112 6.37 8.00 -24.68
CA GLN A 112 5.27 7.58 -23.82
C GLN A 112 5.46 8.03 -22.38
N VAL A 113 4.34 8.21 -21.70
CA VAL A 113 4.29 8.67 -20.30
C VAL A 113 3.63 7.63 -19.41
N ILE A 114 4.20 7.40 -18.22
CA ILE A 114 3.57 6.64 -17.15
C ILE A 114 3.17 7.58 -16.01
N LEU A 115 1.93 7.48 -15.54
CA LEU A 115 1.45 8.23 -14.38
C LEU A 115 1.00 7.27 -13.28
N PHE A 116 1.66 7.37 -12.14
CA PHE A 116 1.44 6.53 -10.99
C PHE A 116 0.60 7.24 -9.92
N GLN A 117 -0.43 6.55 -9.46
CA GLN A 117 -1.26 6.98 -8.34
C GLN A 117 -1.50 5.81 -7.37
N ASN A 118 -1.05 5.95 -6.12
CA ASN A 118 -1.22 4.94 -5.07
C ASN A 118 -2.64 4.94 -4.47
N ARG A 119 -3.66 5.05 -5.32
CA ARG A 119 -5.08 4.96 -4.94
C ARG A 119 -5.92 4.56 -6.16
N ARG A 120 -6.72 3.50 -6.00
CA ARG A 120 -7.56 2.92 -7.07
C ARG A 120 -8.75 3.83 -7.43
N GLY A 121 -9.07 3.92 -8.73
CA GLY A 121 -10.38 4.35 -9.27
C GLY A 121 -10.87 5.76 -8.90
N TYR A 122 -12.16 6.02 -9.11
CA TYR A 122 -12.91 7.05 -8.39
C TYR A 122 -13.14 6.51 -6.97
N SER A 123 -12.43 7.02 -5.96
CA SER A 123 -12.95 6.90 -4.60
C SER A 123 -13.16 8.25 -3.94
N PRO A 124 -13.88 9.17 -4.60
CA PRO A 124 -14.23 10.39 -3.94
C PRO A 124 -15.23 10.09 -2.82
N MET A 125 -14.89 10.56 -1.64
CA MET A 125 -15.91 10.76 -0.62
C MET A 125 -16.70 12.00 -1.00
N LEU A 126 -18.02 11.97 -0.79
CA LEU A 126 -18.84 13.16 -0.90
C LEU A 126 -18.65 13.97 0.39
N GLU A 127 -18.40 15.27 0.28
CA GLU A 127 -18.20 16.17 1.41
C GLU A 127 -19.02 17.44 1.21
N CYS A 128 -19.68 17.89 2.28
CA CYS A 128 -20.33 19.19 2.28
C CYS A 128 -19.29 20.31 2.46
N MET A 129 -19.25 21.26 1.54
CA MET A 129 -18.33 22.40 1.64
C MET A 129 -18.71 23.38 2.74
N THR A 130 -19.98 23.39 3.17
CA THR A 130 -20.46 24.29 4.22
C THR A 130 -20.15 23.78 5.63
N CYS A 131 -20.37 22.49 5.91
CA CYS A 131 -20.22 21.93 7.26
C CYS A 131 -19.22 20.77 7.38
N GLY A 132 -18.58 20.36 6.28
CA GLY A 132 -17.61 19.25 6.27
C GLY A 132 -18.22 17.85 6.41
N HIS A 133 -19.55 17.71 6.47
CA HIS A 133 -20.19 16.42 6.64
C HIS A 133 -19.90 15.48 5.46
N VAL A 134 -19.47 14.25 5.77
CA VAL A 134 -19.22 13.16 4.82
C VAL A 134 -20.20 12.03 5.08
N PRO A 135 -20.99 11.57 4.08
CA PRO A 135 -21.90 10.44 4.26
C PRO A 135 -21.16 9.17 4.69
N GLN A 136 -21.65 8.56 5.78
CA GLN A 136 -21.07 7.35 6.37
C GLN A 136 -21.95 6.11 6.13
N CYS A 137 -21.34 4.94 6.20
CA CYS A 137 -22.06 3.68 6.13
C CYS A 137 -22.79 3.41 7.46
N GLN A 138 -24.05 2.99 7.39
CA GLN A 138 -24.83 2.64 8.57
C GLN A 138 -24.34 1.35 9.27
N GLN A 139 -23.62 0.49 8.54
CA GLN A 139 -23.17 -0.82 9.01
C GLN A 139 -21.67 -0.92 9.26
N CYS A 140 -20.90 0.03 8.76
CA CYS A 140 -19.45 0.03 8.82
C CYS A 140 -19.00 1.43 9.26
N ASP A 141 -17.96 1.52 10.08
CA ASP A 141 -17.40 2.81 10.52
C ASP A 141 -16.48 3.39 9.44
N VAL A 142 -17.06 3.71 8.28
CA VAL A 142 -16.36 4.18 7.08
C VAL A 142 -17.23 5.17 6.30
N SER A 143 -16.58 6.09 5.59
CA SER A 143 -17.22 6.94 4.58
C SER A 143 -17.67 6.14 3.37
N LEU A 144 -18.75 6.59 2.73
CA LEU A 144 -19.22 6.01 1.47
C LEU A 144 -18.46 6.56 0.28
N THR A 145 -18.16 5.69 -0.69
CA THR A 145 -17.52 6.05 -1.95
C THR A 145 -18.56 6.43 -3.00
N TYR A 146 -18.37 7.57 -3.66
CA TYR A 146 -19.25 7.99 -4.75
C TYR A 146 -18.88 7.34 -6.10
N HIS A 147 -19.84 6.61 -6.67
CA HIS A 147 -19.76 6.01 -8.00
C HIS A 147 -20.53 6.87 -9.01
N LYS A 148 -19.80 7.73 -9.73
CA LYS A 148 -20.35 8.71 -10.67
C LYS A 148 -21.25 8.10 -11.75
N PHE A 149 -20.79 7.04 -12.42
CA PHE A 149 -21.56 6.35 -13.49
C PHE A 149 -22.93 5.82 -13.03
N LYS A 150 -23.05 5.46 -11.75
CA LYS A 150 -24.29 4.92 -11.17
C LYS A 150 -25.05 5.96 -10.35
N GLY A 151 -24.52 7.18 -10.21
CA GLY A 151 -25.14 8.24 -9.40
C GLY A 151 -25.36 7.89 -7.93
N GLN A 152 -24.57 6.96 -7.36
CA GLN A 152 -24.80 6.41 -6.01
C GLN A 152 -23.55 6.41 -5.14
N LEU A 153 -23.75 6.47 -3.83
CA LEU A 153 -22.75 6.25 -2.79
C LEU A 153 -22.76 4.76 -2.41
N ARG A 154 -21.58 4.13 -2.21
CA ARG A 154 -21.46 2.71 -1.86
C ARG A 154 -20.36 2.45 -0.83
N CYS A 155 -20.62 1.54 0.09
CA CYS A 155 -19.64 0.98 1.00
C CYS A 155 -18.93 -0.23 0.37
N HIS A 156 -17.59 -0.21 0.30
CA HIS A 156 -16.80 -1.33 -0.24
C HIS A 156 -16.73 -2.55 0.69
N TYR A 157 -16.97 -2.37 2.00
CA TYR A 157 -16.89 -3.46 2.97
C TYR A 157 -18.16 -4.31 3.05
N CYS A 158 -19.34 -3.68 3.11
CA CYS A 158 -20.62 -4.38 3.25
C CYS A 158 -21.51 -4.32 2.00
N GLY A 159 -21.19 -3.48 1.02
CA GLY A 159 -21.99 -3.31 -0.18
C GLY A 159 -23.21 -2.40 -0.04
N TYR A 160 -23.48 -1.85 1.16
CA TYR A 160 -24.52 -0.83 1.37
C TYR A 160 -24.41 0.28 0.32
N ALA A 161 -25.53 0.69 -0.26
CA ALA A 161 -25.59 1.74 -1.26
C ALA A 161 -26.76 2.67 -1.00
N MET A 162 -26.59 3.94 -1.38
CA MET A 162 -27.63 4.96 -1.35
C MET A 162 -27.46 5.90 -2.54
N ALA A 163 -28.54 6.55 -2.99
CA ALA A 163 -28.43 7.57 -4.03
C ALA A 163 -27.55 8.75 -3.57
N LYS A 164 -26.93 9.47 -4.52
CA LYS A 164 -26.23 10.73 -4.20
C LYS A 164 -27.27 11.73 -3.63
N PRO A 165 -27.08 12.25 -2.41
CA PRO A 165 -27.99 13.24 -1.87
C PRO A 165 -27.87 14.56 -2.64
N THR A 166 -28.99 15.26 -2.78
CA THR A 166 -29.04 16.61 -3.38
C THR A 166 -28.73 17.71 -2.36
N HIS A 167 -28.87 17.42 -1.07
CA HIS A 167 -28.63 18.32 0.04
C HIS A 167 -27.87 17.59 1.15
N CYS A 168 -27.05 18.31 1.90
CA CYS A 168 -26.34 17.76 3.06
C CYS A 168 -27.33 17.26 4.12
N HIS A 169 -27.19 16.01 4.58
CA HIS A 169 -28.04 15.47 5.64
C HIS A 169 -27.85 16.15 7.01
N GLN A 170 -26.76 16.90 7.20
CA GLN A 170 -26.45 17.58 8.45
C GLN A 170 -26.86 19.05 8.48
N CYS A 171 -26.66 19.79 7.37
CA CYS A 171 -26.90 21.24 7.32
C CYS A 171 -27.85 21.68 6.20
N SER A 172 -28.38 20.74 5.41
CA SER A 172 -29.25 21.00 4.25
C SER A 172 -28.66 21.83 3.12
N SER A 173 -27.38 22.21 3.18
CA SER A 173 -26.68 22.89 2.08
C SER A 173 -26.66 22.05 0.80
N VAL A 174 -26.79 22.70 -0.36
CA VAL A 174 -26.65 22.08 -1.69
C VAL A 174 -25.18 21.93 -2.11
N ASP A 175 -24.25 22.55 -1.38
CA ASP A 175 -22.83 22.59 -1.72
C ASP A 175 -22.12 21.27 -1.32
N LEU A 176 -22.34 20.25 -2.13
CA LEU A 176 -21.73 18.92 -1.99
C LEU A 176 -20.66 18.72 -3.07
N THR A 177 -19.41 18.52 -2.64
CA THR A 177 -18.28 18.23 -3.53
C THR A 177 -17.78 16.81 -3.34
N THR A 178 -16.98 16.34 -4.29
CA THR A 178 -16.29 15.05 -4.23
C THR A 178 -14.81 15.27 -3.92
N LYS A 179 -14.32 14.73 -2.81
CA LYS A 179 -12.89 14.79 -2.46
C LYS A 179 -12.19 13.45 -2.64
N GLY A 180 -11.02 13.51 -3.28
CA GLY A 180 -10.19 12.36 -3.58
C GLY A 180 -10.20 12.03 -5.07
N PHE A 181 -9.03 11.69 -5.59
CA PHE A 181 -8.83 11.33 -6.99
C PHE A 181 -8.03 10.04 -7.10
N GLY A 182 -8.35 9.24 -8.09
CA GLY A 182 -7.54 8.09 -8.46
C GLY A 182 -7.45 7.97 -9.97
N THR A 183 -7.05 6.79 -10.43
CA THR A 183 -6.68 6.51 -11.83
C THR A 183 -7.72 6.98 -12.86
N GLU A 184 -8.99 6.89 -12.53
CA GLU A 184 -10.09 7.31 -13.41
C GLU A 184 -10.21 8.83 -13.57
N GLN A 185 -10.11 9.59 -12.48
CA GLN A 185 -10.19 11.05 -12.52
C GLN A 185 -8.98 11.63 -13.27
N ILE A 186 -7.80 11.05 -13.05
CA ILE A 186 -6.57 11.38 -13.77
C ILE A 186 -6.78 11.15 -15.28
N GLN A 187 -7.34 10.00 -15.67
CA GLN A 187 -7.64 9.72 -17.09
C GLN A 187 -8.63 10.74 -17.68
N MET A 188 -9.69 11.11 -16.96
CA MET A 188 -10.65 12.11 -17.44
C MET A 188 -10.00 13.49 -17.65
N GLU A 189 -9.19 13.94 -16.69
CA GLU A 189 -8.47 15.21 -16.77
C GLU A 189 -7.43 15.19 -17.90
N LEU A 190 -6.72 14.07 -18.10
CA LEU A 190 -5.80 13.93 -19.22
C LEU A 190 -6.50 14.00 -20.59
N ASN A 191 -7.70 13.42 -20.72
CA ASN A 191 -8.45 13.52 -21.97
C ASN A 191 -8.86 14.97 -22.28
N GLN A 192 -9.00 15.81 -21.25
CA GLN A 192 -9.26 17.24 -21.42
C GLN A 192 -7.99 18.02 -21.76
N LEU A 193 -6.87 17.70 -21.12
CA LEU A 193 -5.58 18.37 -21.32
C LEU A 193 -4.91 17.97 -22.65
N PHE A 194 -5.03 16.71 -23.06
CA PHE A 194 -4.39 16.13 -24.24
C PHE A 194 -5.39 15.35 -25.11
N PRO A 195 -6.40 16.02 -25.70
CA PRO A 195 -7.54 15.36 -26.36
C PRO A 195 -7.17 14.56 -27.62
N THR A 196 -6.00 14.80 -28.21
CA THR A 196 -5.51 14.10 -29.40
C THR A 196 -4.73 12.82 -29.11
N HIS A 197 -4.44 12.53 -27.83
CA HIS A 197 -3.59 11.42 -27.41
C HIS A 197 -4.40 10.30 -26.76
N LYS A 198 -3.94 9.06 -26.92
CA LYS A 198 -4.61 7.88 -26.40
C LYS A 198 -4.16 7.61 -24.97
N ILE A 199 -5.10 7.66 -24.02
CA ILE A 199 -4.82 7.47 -22.59
C ILE A 199 -5.38 6.13 -22.12
N GLY A 200 -4.49 5.26 -21.66
CA GLY A 200 -4.79 3.97 -21.06
C GLY A 200 -4.87 4.04 -19.54
N ARG A 201 -5.62 3.10 -18.95
CA ARG A 201 -5.72 2.92 -17.50
C ARG A 201 -5.43 1.47 -17.12
N MET A 202 -4.55 1.27 -16.15
CA MET A 202 -4.20 -0.04 -15.60
C MET A 202 -4.46 -0.09 -14.09
N ASP A 203 -5.57 -0.71 -13.73
CA ASP A 203 -5.98 -0.98 -12.36
C ASP A 203 -6.76 -2.30 -12.26
N GLN A 204 -7.12 -2.71 -11.05
CA GLN A 204 -7.81 -3.98 -10.82
C GLN A 204 -9.18 -4.05 -11.53
N ASP A 205 -9.84 -2.92 -11.81
CA ASP A 205 -11.15 -2.91 -12.47
C ASP A 205 -11.06 -3.10 -13.98
N THR A 206 -10.05 -2.49 -14.60
CA THR A 206 -9.76 -2.64 -16.05
C THR A 206 -9.15 -3.99 -16.41
N THR A 207 -8.57 -4.70 -15.44
CA THR A 207 -7.85 -5.97 -15.66
C THR A 207 -8.64 -7.22 -15.25
N LYS A 208 -9.93 -7.12 -14.91
CA LYS A 208 -10.76 -8.26 -14.46
C LYS A 208 -11.00 -9.33 -15.52
N GLY A 209 -10.96 -8.98 -16.80
CA GLY A 209 -11.12 -9.94 -17.90
C GLY A 209 -9.90 -10.84 -18.03
N LYS A 210 -10.09 -12.08 -18.50
CA LYS A 210 -9.04 -13.12 -18.64
C LYS A 210 -7.76 -12.63 -19.35
N PHE A 211 -7.89 -11.64 -20.25
CA PHE A 211 -6.78 -11.05 -21.03
C PHE A 211 -6.69 -9.53 -20.89
N GLY A 212 -7.37 -8.93 -19.89
CA GLY A 212 -7.45 -7.47 -19.77
C GLY A 212 -6.09 -6.82 -19.47
N PHE A 213 -5.28 -7.49 -18.64
CA PHE A 213 -3.93 -7.05 -18.33
C PHE A 213 -3.01 -7.10 -19.56
N GLU A 214 -2.89 -8.28 -20.19
CA GLU A 214 -2.04 -8.49 -21.38
C GLU A 214 -2.39 -7.51 -22.50
N LYS A 215 -3.68 -7.31 -22.77
CA LYS A 215 -4.13 -6.39 -23.81
C LYS A 215 -3.65 -4.96 -23.58
N ILE A 216 -3.72 -4.44 -22.34
CA ILE A 216 -3.27 -3.07 -22.06
C ILE A 216 -1.75 -2.96 -22.21
N ILE A 217 -1.01 -3.98 -21.75
CA ILE A 217 0.45 -4.03 -21.91
C ILE A 217 0.85 -4.08 -23.37
N ASP A 218 0.21 -4.92 -24.17
CA ASP A 218 0.50 -5.06 -25.59
C ASP A 218 0.16 -3.77 -26.34
N SER A 219 -0.98 -3.15 -26.06
CA SER A 219 -1.33 -1.84 -26.64
C SER A 219 -0.32 -0.75 -26.24
N PHE A 220 0.19 -0.75 -25.01
CA PHE A 220 1.22 0.21 -24.61
C PHE A 220 2.56 -0.09 -25.28
N LYS A 221 3.01 -1.35 -25.35
CA LYS A 221 4.24 -1.75 -26.06
C LYS A 221 4.17 -1.44 -27.56
N ASN A 222 3.02 -1.66 -28.18
CA ASN A 222 2.76 -1.37 -29.59
C ASN A 222 2.53 0.12 -29.87
N ARG A 223 2.68 1.00 -28.85
CA ARG A 223 2.52 2.47 -28.96
C ARG A 223 1.12 2.89 -29.42
N GLU A 224 0.11 2.07 -29.10
CA GLU A 224 -1.29 2.42 -29.28
C GLU A 224 -1.82 3.28 -28.12
N ILE A 225 -1.08 3.38 -27.02
CA ILE A 225 -1.40 4.19 -25.84
C ILE A 225 -0.21 5.11 -25.59
N ASP A 226 -0.44 6.42 -25.55
CA ASP A 226 0.62 7.42 -25.34
C ASP A 226 0.86 7.67 -23.84
N ILE A 227 -0.21 7.67 -23.04
CA ILE A 227 -0.15 7.88 -21.59
C ILE A 227 -0.81 6.72 -20.87
N LEU A 228 -0.08 6.07 -19.95
CA LEU A 228 -0.59 4.99 -19.13
C LEU A 228 -0.72 5.42 -17.67
N VAL A 229 -1.96 5.49 -17.18
CA VAL A 229 -2.27 5.80 -15.78
C VAL A 229 -2.47 4.50 -15.02
N GLY A 230 -1.86 4.35 -13.84
CA GLY A 230 -2.09 3.14 -13.06
C GLY A 230 -1.62 3.18 -11.62
N THR A 231 -1.81 2.03 -10.98
CA THR A 231 -1.48 1.80 -9.57
C THR A 231 -0.22 0.94 -9.45
N GLN A 232 -0.04 0.25 -8.32
CA GLN A 232 1.09 -0.65 -8.03
C GLN A 232 1.34 -1.72 -9.13
N MET A 233 0.34 -2.04 -9.95
CA MET A 233 0.50 -2.97 -11.07
C MET A 233 1.48 -2.47 -12.14
N LEU A 234 1.63 -1.15 -12.30
CA LEU A 234 2.59 -0.57 -13.25
C LEU A 234 4.03 -0.72 -12.82
N ALA A 235 4.27 -0.93 -11.53
CA ALA A 235 5.62 -0.97 -10.99
C ALA A 235 6.30 -2.34 -11.22
N LYS A 236 5.56 -3.38 -11.64
CA LYS A 236 6.03 -4.78 -11.65
C LYS A 236 6.50 -5.24 -13.02
N GLY A 237 7.68 -5.88 -13.10
CA GLY A 237 8.05 -6.85 -14.14
C GLY A 237 7.90 -6.46 -15.62
N LEU A 238 7.64 -5.18 -15.92
CA LEU A 238 7.30 -4.69 -17.24
C LEU A 238 8.38 -3.72 -17.71
N ASP A 239 8.93 -4.00 -18.88
CA ASP A 239 9.91 -3.14 -19.54
C ASP A 239 9.23 -2.39 -20.69
N PHE A 240 9.48 -1.08 -20.77
CA PHE A 240 8.88 -0.19 -21.76
C PHE A 240 9.94 0.76 -22.32
N ASP A 241 10.44 0.44 -23.51
CA ASP A 241 11.62 1.10 -24.10
C ASP A 241 11.40 2.59 -24.44
N ASN A 242 10.15 2.98 -24.73
CA ASN A 242 9.78 4.31 -25.21
C ASN A 242 9.20 5.22 -24.11
N VAL A 243 9.37 4.86 -22.83
CA VAL A 243 8.94 5.68 -21.69
C VAL A 243 10.03 6.66 -21.31
N SER A 244 9.78 7.96 -21.53
CA SER A 244 10.70 9.04 -21.17
C SER A 244 10.30 9.79 -19.91
N LEU A 245 9.02 9.73 -19.53
CA LEU A 245 8.48 10.42 -18.36
C LEU A 245 7.69 9.48 -17.44
N VAL A 246 7.98 9.56 -16.15
CA VAL A 246 7.18 8.95 -15.08
C VAL A 246 6.71 10.05 -14.12
N GLY A 247 5.41 10.16 -13.89
CA GLY A 247 4.83 11.11 -12.93
C GLY A 247 4.22 10.40 -11.72
N ILE A 248 4.65 10.74 -10.51
CA ILE A 248 3.99 10.33 -9.26
C ILE A 248 3.04 11.45 -8.83
N MET A 249 1.75 11.18 -8.90
CA MET A 249 0.71 12.21 -8.80
C MET A 249 0.57 12.83 -7.41
N ASN A 250 0.77 12.03 -6.35
CA ASN A 250 0.75 12.47 -4.97
C ASN A 250 1.50 11.43 -4.10
N ALA A 251 2.73 11.76 -3.69
CA ALA A 251 3.55 10.89 -2.86
C ALA A 251 3.07 10.80 -1.40
N ASP A 252 2.42 11.86 -0.87
CA ASP A 252 1.99 11.96 0.53
C ASP A 252 0.99 10.86 0.92
N ASN A 253 0.12 10.48 -0.01
CA ASN A 253 -0.85 9.39 0.21
C ASN A 253 -0.19 8.06 0.60
N MET A 254 1.06 7.85 0.20
CA MET A 254 1.83 6.65 0.55
C MET A 254 2.43 6.75 1.96
N LEU A 255 2.90 7.94 2.32
CA LEU A 255 3.63 8.20 3.56
C LEU A 255 2.70 8.24 4.78
N TYR A 256 1.54 8.88 4.65
CA TYR A 256 0.62 9.09 5.77
C TYR A 256 -0.39 7.93 5.95
N HIS A 257 0.07 6.71 5.73
CA HIS A 257 -0.69 5.51 6.04
C HIS A 257 -0.35 5.04 7.47
N PRO A 258 -1.33 4.72 8.34
CA PRO A 258 -1.08 4.32 9.73
C PRO A 258 -0.56 2.87 9.82
N ASP A 259 0.65 2.64 9.31
CA ASP A 259 1.37 1.38 9.33
C ASP A 259 2.86 1.68 9.55
N PHE A 260 3.52 0.93 10.43
CA PHE A 260 4.96 1.10 10.70
C PHE A 260 5.84 0.85 9.47
N ARG A 261 5.30 0.20 8.42
CA ARG A 261 5.98 -0.02 7.14
C ARG A 261 5.71 1.07 6.10
N ALA A 262 4.94 2.11 6.42
CA ALA A 262 4.52 3.11 5.44
C ALA A 262 5.73 3.72 4.70
N PHE A 263 6.79 4.08 5.42
CA PHE A 263 7.97 4.70 4.81
C PHE A 263 8.81 3.71 3.97
N GLU A 264 9.06 2.50 4.46
CA GLU A 264 9.69 1.41 3.69
C GLU A 264 8.95 1.18 2.36
N ARG A 265 7.63 1.00 2.43
CA ARG A 265 6.78 0.71 1.27
C ARG A 265 6.70 1.89 0.31
N SER A 266 6.69 3.11 0.84
CA SER A 266 6.71 4.33 0.03
C SER A 266 8.00 4.46 -0.74
N TYR A 267 9.15 4.22 -0.08
CA TYR A 267 10.45 4.21 -0.73
C TYR A 267 10.49 3.16 -1.85
N GLN A 268 10.15 1.90 -1.53
CA GLN A 268 10.17 0.79 -2.49
C GLN A 268 9.33 1.10 -3.73
N MET A 269 8.10 1.57 -3.53
CA MET A 269 7.22 1.91 -4.65
C MET A 269 7.77 3.07 -5.49
N MET A 270 8.18 4.17 -4.86
CA MET A 270 8.68 5.33 -5.59
C MET A 270 9.97 4.99 -6.36
N ALA A 271 10.89 4.23 -5.76
CA ALA A 271 12.12 3.77 -6.39
C ALA A 271 11.81 2.82 -7.58
N GLN A 272 10.91 1.86 -7.39
CA GLN A 272 10.53 0.90 -8.43
C GLN A 272 9.85 1.59 -9.62
N VAL A 273 8.94 2.56 -9.34
CA VAL A 273 8.26 3.36 -10.36
C VAL A 273 9.24 4.27 -11.08
N SER A 274 10.14 4.94 -10.36
CA SER A 274 11.18 5.81 -10.95
C SER A 274 12.09 5.02 -11.90
N GLY A 275 12.47 3.80 -11.52
CA GLY A 275 13.30 2.90 -12.32
C GLY A 275 12.64 2.34 -13.60
N ARG A 276 11.38 2.68 -13.89
CA ARG A 276 10.70 2.35 -15.16
C ARG A 276 11.05 3.34 -16.28
N SER A 277 11.52 4.54 -15.94
CA SER A 277 12.06 5.49 -16.91
C SER A 277 13.57 5.27 -17.11
N GLY A 278 14.08 5.55 -18.30
CA GLY A 278 15.52 5.47 -18.58
C GLY A 278 16.06 4.04 -18.62
N ARG A 279 15.39 3.15 -19.35
CA ARG A 279 15.92 1.83 -19.76
C ARG A 279 16.44 1.81 -21.20
N SER A 280 16.18 2.87 -21.96
CA SER A 280 16.76 3.13 -23.28
C SER A 280 17.97 4.08 -23.15
N ALA A 281 18.66 4.35 -24.26
CA ALA A 281 19.87 5.20 -24.28
C ALA A 281 19.62 6.64 -23.79
N LYS A 282 18.38 7.12 -23.75
CA LYS A 282 18.02 8.44 -23.23
C LYS A 282 17.75 8.39 -21.73
N ARG A 283 18.26 9.39 -21.01
CA ARG A 283 17.98 9.57 -19.58
C ARG A 283 16.51 9.91 -19.39
N GLY A 284 15.78 9.03 -18.70
CA GLY A 284 14.38 9.27 -18.35
C GLY A 284 14.23 10.38 -17.31
N LYS A 285 13.03 10.94 -17.21
CA LYS A 285 12.66 11.96 -16.22
C LYS A 285 11.54 11.44 -15.32
N VAL A 286 11.63 11.76 -14.03
CA VAL A 286 10.64 11.42 -13.02
C VAL A 286 10.18 12.69 -12.33
N ILE A 287 8.87 12.93 -12.29
CA ILE A 287 8.27 14.06 -11.56
C ILE A 287 7.54 13.50 -10.36
N ILE A 288 7.91 13.95 -9.15
CA ILE A 288 7.21 13.56 -7.92
C ILE A 288 6.48 14.76 -7.35
N GLN A 289 5.15 14.73 -7.40
CA GLN A 289 4.32 15.75 -6.79
C GLN A 289 4.05 15.42 -5.31
N THR A 290 4.33 16.37 -4.42
CA THR A 290 4.12 16.21 -2.97
C THR A 290 3.83 17.54 -2.28
N TYR A 291 3.08 17.50 -1.18
CA TYR A 291 2.88 18.63 -0.26
C TYR A 291 4.05 18.82 0.71
N ASN A 292 5.01 17.88 0.76
CA ASN A 292 6.17 17.96 1.63
C ASN A 292 7.45 17.49 0.91
N PRO A 293 8.02 18.31 0.01
CA PRO A 293 9.25 17.98 -0.71
C PRO A 293 10.43 17.65 0.20
N MET A 294 10.46 18.21 1.42
CA MET A 294 11.54 18.02 2.40
C MET A 294 11.35 16.77 3.26
N HIS A 295 10.32 15.95 3.02
CA HIS A 295 10.15 14.69 3.75
C HIS A 295 11.34 13.77 3.50
N ASN A 296 11.92 13.22 4.57
CA ASN A 296 13.18 12.48 4.48
C ASN A 296 13.12 11.29 3.52
N THR A 297 12.07 10.47 3.60
CA THR A 297 11.86 9.34 2.67
C THR A 297 11.80 9.77 1.19
N ILE A 298 11.24 10.95 0.88
CA ILE A 298 11.22 11.46 -0.50
C ILE A 298 12.62 11.88 -0.93
N GLN A 299 13.37 12.53 -0.05
CA GLN A 299 14.78 12.91 -0.29
C GLN A 299 15.69 11.69 -0.48
N GLN A 300 15.44 10.60 0.27
CA GLN A 300 16.16 9.33 0.10
C GLN A 300 15.89 8.73 -1.30
N VAL A 301 14.64 8.79 -1.79
CA VAL A 301 14.31 8.34 -3.14
C VAL A 301 15.04 9.17 -4.20
N THR A 302 15.06 10.49 -4.09
CA THR A 302 15.72 11.34 -5.10
C THR A 302 17.23 11.09 -5.21
N ARG A 303 17.85 10.66 -4.10
CA ARG A 303 19.29 10.35 -4.02
C ARG A 303 19.59 8.86 -4.26
N ASN A 304 18.57 8.02 -4.45
CA ASN A 304 18.68 6.56 -4.49
C ASN A 304 19.38 5.98 -3.24
N ASP A 305 19.13 6.58 -2.08
CA ASP A 305 19.77 6.24 -0.81
C ASP A 305 18.98 5.15 -0.06
N TYR A 306 19.07 3.91 -0.55
CA TYR A 306 18.43 2.77 0.09
C TYR A 306 19.06 2.47 1.45
N GLU A 307 20.39 2.56 1.56
CA GLU A 307 21.09 2.29 2.82
C GLU A 307 20.71 3.28 3.91
N GLY A 308 20.62 4.57 3.60
CA GLY A 308 20.15 5.59 4.52
C GLY A 308 18.72 5.31 4.99
N MET A 309 17.81 5.00 4.07
CA MET A 309 16.44 4.59 4.40
C MET A 309 16.42 3.34 5.30
N PHE A 310 17.19 2.31 4.94
CA PHE A 310 17.29 1.07 5.69
C PHE A 310 17.77 1.33 7.12
N ASN A 311 18.85 2.09 7.30
CA ASN A 311 19.45 2.36 8.60
C ASN A 311 18.50 3.14 9.53
N GLU A 312 17.84 4.18 9.01
CA GLU A 312 16.85 4.95 9.76
C GLU A 312 15.65 4.08 10.17
N GLN A 313 15.07 3.35 9.22
CA GLN A 313 13.94 2.47 9.51
C GLN A 313 14.33 1.35 10.48
N LEU A 314 15.53 0.80 10.35
CA LEU A 314 16.03 -0.23 11.26
C LEU A 314 16.22 0.32 12.68
N TYR A 315 16.71 1.56 12.82
CA TYR A 315 16.83 2.24 14.11
C TYR A 315 15.47 2.39 14.79
N ASP A 316 14.47 2.93 14.09
CA ASP A 316 13.11 3.09 14.60
C ASP A 316 12.50 1.74 15.00
N ARG A 317 12.65 0.73 14.13
CA ARG A 317 12.14 -0.63 14.39
C ARG A 317 12.76 -1.26 15.63
N ARG A 318 14.03 -0.96 15.93
CA ARG A 318 14.69 -1.42 17.15
C ARG A 318 14.07 -0.77 18.38
N ILE A 319 13.91 0.56 18.37
CA ILE A 319 13.36 1.31 19.50
C ILE A 319 11.91 0.91 19.79
N TYR A 320 11.09 0.85 18.74
CA TYR A 320 9.67 0.58 18.87
C TYR A 320 9.33 -0.92 18.88
N LYS A 321 10.34 -1.80 18.92
CA LYS A 321 10.16 -3.26 19.03
C LYS A 321 9.32 -3.82 17.87
N TYR A 322 9.70 -3.49 16.64
CA TYR A 322 9.10 -3.98 15.41
C TYR A 322 10.04 -4.97 14.68
N PRO A 323 9.52 -5.74 13.71
CA PRO A 323 10.35 -6.57 12.83
C PRO A 323 11.45 -5.73 12.15
N PRO A 324 12.67 -6.26 11.98
CA PRO A 324 13.06 -7.65 12.17
C PRO A 324 13.43 -8.07 13.60
N PHE A 325 13.45 -7.14 14.57
CA PHE A 325 13.89 -7.44 15.93
C PHE A 325 12.85 -8.22 16.74
N PHE A 326 11.57 -7.93 16.52
CA PHE A 326 10.45 -8.60 17.19
C PHE A 326 9.55 -9.28 16.17
N LYS A 327 8.98 -10.43 16.55
CA LYS A 327 7.89 -11.08 15.81
C LYS A 327 6.55 -10.57 16.31
N LEU A 328 5.57 -10.45 15.42
CA LEU A 328 4.27 -9.87 15.78
C LEU A 328 3.16 -10.91 15.64
N ILE A 329 2.27 -10.96 16.63
CA ILE A 329 0.98 -11.65 16.51
C ILE A 329 -0.11 -10.62 16.70
N ARG A 330 -0.99 -10.48 15.71
CA ARG A 330 -2.20 -9.65 15.82
C ARG A 330 -3.41 -10.56 16.04
N LEU A 331 -4.12 -10.33 17.12
CA LEU A 331 -5.40 -10.93 17.44
C LEU A 331 -6.49 -9.92 17.08
N THR A 332 -7.40 -10.29 16.19
CA THR A 332 -8.57 -9.48 15.84
C THR A 332 -9.80 -10.12 16.46
N VAL A 333 -10.42 -9.41 17.39
CA VAL A 333 -11.61 -9.83 18.13
C VAL A 333 -12.82 -9.11 17.53
N LYS A 334 -13.89 -9.84 17.22
CA LYS A 334 -15.11 -9.30 16.61
C LYS A 334 -16.37 -9.76 17.32
N ASN A 335 -17.33 -8.85 17.51
CA ASN A 335 -18.68 -9.18 17.97
C ASN A 335 -19.69 -8.12 17.48
N ARG A 336 -20.98 -8.48 17.39
CA ARG A 336 -22.06 -7.53 17.12
C ARG A 336 -22.44 -6.70 18.34
N ASP A 337 -22.25 -7.24 19.53
CA ASP A 337 -22.47 -6.58 20.80
C ASP A 337 -21.18 -5.89 21.25
N PHE A 338 -21.22 -4.57 21.38
CA PHE A 338 -20.07 -3.74 21.72
C PHE A 338 -19.60 -3.96 23.15
N GLU A 339 -20.51 -4.04 24.13
CA GLU A 339 -20.14 -4.24 25.53
C GLU A 339 -19.52 -5.62 25.73
N LYS A 340 -20.11 -6.64 25.10
CA LYS A 340 -19.52 -7.99 25.11
C LYS A 340 -18.14 -8.03 24.44
N LEU A 341 -17.94 -7.31 23.34
CA LEU A 341 -16.63 -7.19 22.70
C LEU A 341 -15.61 -6.53 23.65
N LYS A 342 -16.02 -5.44 24.30
CA LYS A 342 -15.17 -4.69 25.23
C LYS A 342 -14.74 -5.54 26.41
N GLU A 343 -15.68 -6.21 27.08
CA GLU A 343 -15.40 -7.11 28.20
C GLU A 343 -14.49 -8.28 27.78
N SER A 344 -14.86 -8.98 26.70
CA SER A 344 -14.14 -10.18 26.25
C SER A 344 -12.73 -9.86 25.75
N SER A 345 -12.55 -8.76 24.99
CA SER A 345 -11.22 -8.33 24.56
C SER A 345 -10.34 -7.88 25.73
N GLN A 346 -10.92 -7.23 26.74
CA GLN A 346 -10.17 -6.87 27.96
C GLN A 346 -9.76 -8.10 28.77
N TRP A 347 -10.65 -9.07 28.92
CA TRP A 347 -10.33 -10.34 29.56
C TRP A 347 -9.18 -11.04 28.84
N LEU A 348 -9.25 -11.15 27.51
CA LEU A 348 -8.22 -11.78 26.69
C LEU A 348 -6.87 -11.06 26.84
N TYR A 349 -6.87 -9.73 26.81
CA TYR A 349 -5.67 -8.92 27.03
C TYR A 349 -5.05 -9.16 28.40
N ASN A 350 -5.86 -9.17 29.46
CA ASN A 350 -5.38 -9.39 30.83
C ASN A 350 -4.73 -10.77 30.97
N VAL A 351 -5.37 -11.82 30.44
CA VAL A 351 -4.83 -13.19 30.47
C VAL A 351 -3.54 -13.29 29.63
N LEU A 352 -3.50 -12.71 28.43
CA LEU A 352 -2.27 -12.67 27.64
C LEU A 352 -1.14 -11.98 28.39
N THR A 353 -1.40 -10.83 28.99
CA THR A 353 -0.40 -10.05 29.74
C THR A 353 0.08 -10.80 30.99
N GLN A 354 -0.79 -11.56 31.65
CA GLN A 354 -0.44 -12.34 32.83
C GLN A 354 0.45 -13.54 32.50
N TYR A 355 0.18 -14.25 31.39
CA TYR A 355 0.87 -15.49 31.04
C TYR A 355 2.02 -15.33 30.04
N LEU A 356 2.15 -14.15 29.43
CA LEU A 356 3.23 -13.85 28.49
C LEU A 356 4.16 -12.80 29.10
N GLU A 357 5.41 -13.19 29.35
CA GLU A 357 6.49 -12.29 29.79
C GLU A 357 7.04 -11.46 28.61
N MET A 358 6.15 -10.78 27.88
CA MET A 358 6.50 -9.97 26.71
C MET A 358 5.47 -8.86 26.48
N PRO A 359 5.80 -7.82 25.69
CA PRO A 359 4.86 -6.73 25.45
C PRO A 359 3.59 -7.19 24.74
N VAL A 360 2.44 -6.96 25.39
CA VAL A 360 1.09 -7.08 24.82
C VAL A 360 0.50 -5.68 24.74
N LEU A 361 0.00 -5.29 23.58
CA LEU A 361 -0.59 -3.97 23.32
C LEU A 361 -2.08 -4.11 23.01
N GLY A 362 -2.86 -3.09 23.36
CA GLY A 362 -4.32 -3.06 23.21
C GLY A 362 -5.04 -3.34 24.53
N PRO A 363 -6.31 -3.83 24.49
CA PRO A 363 -7.14 -3.97 23.30
C PRO A 363 -7.54 -2.58 22.77
N GLU A 364 -7.22 -2.29 21.52
CA GLU A 364 -7.51 -1.01 20.87
C GLU A 364 -8.53 -1.16 19.73
N GLU A 365 -9.18 -0.06 19.38
CA GLU A 365 -10.06 0.01 18.22
C GLU A 365 -9.21 0.34 16.98
N PRO A 366 -9.23 -0.50 15.93
CA PRO A 366 -8.50 -0.22 14.71
C PRO A 366 -9.13 0.96 13.95
N ALA A 367 -8.41 1.53 12.99
CA ALA A 367 -8.87 2.66 12.17
C ALA A 367 -10.26 2.46 11.52
N VAL A 368 -10.66 1.20 11.28
CA VAL A 368 -12.04 0.83 10.93
C VAL A 368 -12.59 -0.05 12.04
N SER A 369 -13.26 0.58 13.00
CA SER A 369 -13.71 -0.04 14.25
C SER A 369 -14.94 -0.96 14.08
N ARG A 370 -15.69 -0.82 12.98
CA ARG A 370 -16.91 -1.59 12.70
C ARG A 370 -17.03 -1.98 11.24
N ILE A 371 -17.33 -3.25 10.97
CA ILE A 371 -17.58 -3.77 9.62
C ILE A 371 -18.78 -4.73 9.65
N ARG A 372 -19.77 -4.53 8.79
CA ARG A 372 -20.97 -5.39 8.67
C ARG A 372 -21.69 -5.61 10.01
N ASN A 373 -21.85 -4.55 10.78
CA ASN A 373 -22.40 -4.53 12.14
C ASN A 373 -21.61 -5.34 13.18
N GLU A 374 -20.38 -5.78 12.86
CA GLU A 374 -19.46 -6.36 13.84
C GLU A 374 -18.45 -5.29 14.24
N TYR A 375 -18.44 -4.95 15.53
CA TYR A 375 -17.40 -4.16 16.15
C TYR A 375 -16.11 -4.98 16.20
N ILE A 376 -14.98 -4.29 16.13
CA ILE A 376 -13.65 -4.88 16.00
C ILE A 376 -12.73 -4.26 17.04
N ARG A 377 -11.99 -5.12 17.76
CA ARG A 377 -10.86 -4.72 18.59
C ARG A 377 -9.64 -5.55 18.27
N THR A 378 -8.46 -4.98 18.44
CA THR A 378 -7.19 -5.65 18.17
C THR A 378 -6.29 -5.69 19.38
N ILE A 379 -5.60 -6.82 19.56
CA ILE A 379 -4.54 -7.01 20.55
C ILE A 379 -3.28 -7.42 19.78
N MET A 380 -2.15 -6.82 20.11
CA MET A 380 -0.86 -7.13 19.47
C MET A 380 0.13 -7.69 20.49
N VAL A 381 0.64 -8.88 20.24
CA VAL A 381 1.73 -9.48 21.01
C VAL A 381 3.04 -9.27 20.26
N LYS A 382 4.02 -8.67 20.93
CA LYS A 382 5.38 -8.48 20.41
C LYS A 382 6.31 -9.50 21.05
N ILE A 383 6.83 -10.43 20.26
CA ILE A 383 7.68 -11.53 20.73
C ILE A 383 9.16 -11.15 20.53
N PRO A 384 9.95 -11.04 21.61
CA PRO A 384 11.40 -10.82 21.54
C PRO A 384 12.13 -11.97 20.82
N PRO A 385 13.33 -11.73 20.27
CA PRO A 385 14.04 -12.71 19.48
C PRO A 385 14.55 -13.92 20.30
N GLN A 386 14.78 -13.73 21.61
CA GLN A 386 15.25 -14.78 22.52
C GLN A 386 14.13 -15.67 23.08
N THR A 387 12.87 -15.32 22.83
CA THR A 387 11.72 -16.05 23.39
C THR A 387 11.42 -17.31 22.57
N PRO A 388 11.29 -18.49 23.20
CA PRO A 388 10.96 -19.72 22.48
C PRO A 388 9.59 -19.66 21.78
N LEU A 389 9.59 -19.63 20.45
CA LEU A 389 8.38 -19.48 19.63
C LEU A 389 7.36 -20.61 19.84
N GLU A 390 7.83 -21.85 20.02
CA GLU A 390 6.95 -22.99 20.21
C GLU A 390 6.20 -22.91 21.55
N GLY A 391 6.89 -22.49 22.61
CA GLY A 391 6.29 -22.24 23.93
C GLY A 391 5.24 -21.14 23.86
N THR A 392 5.57 -20.00 23.26
CA THR A 392 4.62 -18.89 23.06
C THR A 392 3.38 -19.33 22.27
N LYS A 393 3.56 -20.08 21.17
CA LYS A 393 2.44 -20.63 20.38
C LYS A 393 1.54 -21.55 21.20
N LYS A 394 2.12 -22.44 22.01
CA LYS A 394 1.36 -23.34 22.90
C LYS A 394 0.57 -22.54 23.94
N THR A 395 1.19 -21.54 24.57
CA THR A 395 0.53 -20.68 25.56
C THR A 395 -0.61 -19.88 24.95
N VAL A 396 -0.38 -19.21 23.82
CA VAL A 396 -1.44 -18.45 23.12
C VAL A 396 -2.59 -19.37 22.73
N ARG A 397 -2.31 -20.57 22.20
CA ARG A 397 -3.37 -21.53 21.85
C ARG A 397 -4.18 -21.96 23.08
N LYS A 398 -3.53 -22.32 24.19
CA LYS A 398 -4.23 -22.66 25.46
C LYS A 398 -5.12 -21.51 25.96
N ILE A 399 -4.67 -20.27 25.84
CA ILE A 399 -5.45 -19.09 26.23
C ILE A 399 -6.68 -18.95 25.34
N LEU A 400 -6.53 -19.15 24.02
CA LEU A 400 -7.66 -19.12 23.08
C LEU A 400 -8.65 -20.27 23.31
N ASP A 401 -8.16 -21.48 23.56
CA ASP A 401 -9.01 -22.63 23.90
C ASP A 401 -9.80 -22.35 25.19
N SER A 402 -9.15 -21.74 26.19
CA SER A 402 -9.78 -21.31 27.44
C SER A 402 -10.82 -20.23 27.19
N PHE A 403 -10.53 -19.25 26.34
CA PHE A 403 -11.47 -18.20 25.94
C PHE A 403 -12.74 -18.79 25.30
N GLU A 404 -12.58 -19.74 24.38
CA GLU A 404 -13.70 -20.40 23.69
C GLU A 404 -14.57 -21.25 24.64
N SER A 405 -13.98 -21.74 25.75
CA SER A 405 -14.71 -22.49 26.78
C SER A 405 -15.63 -21.62 27.65
N VAL A 406 -15.39 -20.30 27.72
CA VAL A 406 -16.22 -19.37 28.49
C VAL A 406 -17.54 -19.14 27.76
N SER A 407 -18.64 -19.65 28.33
CA SER A 407 -19.97 -19.61 27.72
C SER A 407 -20.44 -18.20 27.32
N GLN A 408 -20.10 -17.18 28.13
CA GLN A 408 -20.41 -15.78 27.87
C GLN A 408 -19.78 -15.24 26.58
N TYR A 409 -18.62 -15.77 26.17
CA TYR A 409 -17.82 -15.27 25.05
C TYR A 409 -17.95 -16.10 23.78
N ARG A 410 -18.79 -17.14 23.77
CA ARG A 410 -18.96 -18.06 22.63
C ARG A 410 -19.35 -17.39 21.31
N SER A 411 -20.00 -16.24 21.35
CA SER A 411 -20.37 -15.47 20.14
C SER A 411 -19.25 -14.57 19.60
N VAL A 412 -18.17 -14.40 20.36
CA VAL A 412 -17.03 -13.55 20.00
C VAL A 412 -16.12 -14.34 19.05
N LYS A 413 -15.80 -13.74 17.91
CA LYS A 413 -14.91 -14.34 16.91
C LYS A 413 -13.51 -13.82 17.10
N ILE A 414 -12.53 -14.72 17.23
CA ILE A 414 -11.11 -14.35 17.28
C ILE A 414 -10.41 -14.82 16.01
N THR A 415 -9.65 -13.92 15.41
CA THR A 415 -8.78 -14.21 14.28
C THR A 415 -7.33 -13.97 14.68
N VAL A 416 -6.48 -14.98 14.55
CA VAL A 416 -5.03 -14.85 14.76
C VAL A 416 -4.33 -14.59 13.42
N ASN A 417 -3.43 -13.61 13.38
CA ASN A 417 -2.56 -13.33 12.24
C ASN A 417 -1.12 -13.12 12.71
N VAL A 418 -0.25 -14.07 12.38
CA VAL A 418 1.19 -14.03 12.69
C VAL A 418 1.91 -13.29 11.57
N ASP A 419 2.82 -12.39 11.92
CA ASP A 419 3.56 -11.54 10.99
C ASP A 419 2.59 -10.92 9.96
N PHE A 420 1.59 -10.20 10.45
CA PHE A 420 0.40 -9.74 9.71
C PHE A 420 0.67 -8.72 8.59
N TYR A 421 1.92 -8.33 8.45
CA TYR A 421 2.40 -7.19 7.69
C TYR A 421 2.80 -7.54 6.25
#